data_AF-A0A091C606-F1
#
_entry.id   AF-A0A091C606-F1
#
_cell.length_a   1.000
_cell.length_b   1.000
_cell.length_c   1.000
_cell.angle_alpha   90.00
_cell.angle_beta   90.00
_cell.angle_gamma   90.00
#
_symmetry.space_group_name_H-M   'P 1'
#
loop_
_entity.id
_entity.type
_entity.pdbx_description
1 polymer ?
#
loop_
_entity_poly.entity_id
_entity_poly.type
_entity_poly.pdbx_seq_one_letter_code
_entity_poly.pdbx_strand_id
1 'polypeptide(L)'
;MIDKTIPYVKFQMERSTSQVLPDRQLPEGYQFSFYTPGDERDWQAIETAVGEFDNMSEAQRYFEKNFAPYPAELAKRMTFVTDPSGKKIATCTAWWAKEGGP
;
A
#
# COMPACT_ATOMS: atom_id res chain seq x y z
N MET A 1 6.65 -0.19 -13.08
CA MET A 1 6.07 -1.53 -13.22
C MET A 1 7.08 -2.55 -12.75
N ILE A 2 6.64 -3.52 -11.95
CA ILE A 2 7.45 -4.64 -11.47
C ILE A 2 7.87 -5.50 -12.67
N ASP A 3 9.15 -5.85 -12.72
CA ASP A 3 9.67 -6.79 -13.72
C ASP A 3 9.44 -8.24 -13.25
N LYS A 4 8.40 -8.89 -13.81
CA LYS A 4 8.03 -10.27 -13.47
C LYS A 4 8.98 -11.34 -14.05
N THR A 5 10.01 -10.94 -14.82
CA THR A 5 11.05 -11.88 -15.28
C THR A 5 12.07 -12.18 -14.19
N ILE A 6 12.17 -11.32 -13.18
CA ILE A 6 13.02 -11.52 -12.01
C ILE A 6 12.29 -12.47 -11.04
N PRO A 7 12.89 -13.60 -10.62
CA PRO A 7 12.27 -14.50 -9.66
C PRO A 7 11.94 -13.77 -8.36
N TYR A 8 10.73 -13.99 -7.85
CA TYR A 8 10.36 -13.49 -6.52
C TYR A 8 11.24 -14.15 -5.46
N VAL A 9 11.94 -13.33 -4.68
CA VAL A 9 12.69 -13.75 -3.50
C VAL A 9 12.05 -13.05 -2.30
N LYS A 10 11.52 -13.86 -1.37
CA LYS A 10 11.06 -13.32 -0.11
C LYS A 10 12.25 -12.91 0.75
N PHE A 11 12.29 -11.65 1.15
CA PHE A 11 13.20 -11.16 2.17
C PHE A 11 12.47 -10.20 3.10
N GLN A 12 12.96 -10.09 4.33
CA GLN A 12 12.44 -9.16 5.33
C GLN A 12 13.49 -8.08 5.58
N MET A 13 13.07 -6.83 5.54
CA MET A 13 13.91 -5.70 5.89
C MET A 13 13.66 -5.33 7.35
N GLU A 14 14.74 -5.18 8.12
CA GLU A 14 14.70 -4.69 9.48
C GLU A 14 15.46 -3.37 9.56
N ARG A 15 14.89 -2.41 10.30
CA ARG A 15 15.54 -1.13 10.59
C ARG A 15 15.43 -0.85 12.09
N SER A 16 16.54 -0.49 12.70
CA SER A 16 16.54 -0.05 14.10
C SER A 16 15.72 1.24 14.26
N THR A 17 14.83 1.25 15.27
CA THR A 17 14.02 2.42 15.62
C THR A 17 14.82 3.50 16.35
N SER A 18 16.07 3.21 16.75
CA SER A 18 16.97 4.18 17.41
C SER A 18 17.51 5.26 16.46
N GLN A 19 17.46 5.02 15.15
CA GLN A 19 17.94 5.97 14.15
C GLN A 19 16.83 6.97 13.78
N VAL A 20 17.19 8.25 13.72
CA VAL A 20 16.30 9.31 13.25
C VAL A 20 15.94 9.08 11.78
N LEU A 21 14.68 9.31 11.42
CA LEU A 21 14.25 9.26 10.01
C LEU A 21 14.76 10.50 9.27
N PRO A 22 15.21 10.38 8.01
CA PRO A 22 15.57 11.55 7.23
C PRO A 22 14.34 12.45 7.06
N ASP A 23 14.52 13.76 7.25
CA ASP A 23 13.46 14.72 6.97
C ASP A 23 13.25 14.81 5.45
N ARG A 24 12.06 14.39 5.00
CA ARG A 24 11.65 14.35 3.61
C ARG A 24 10.19 14.78 3.55
N GLN A 25 9.95 15.86 2.82
CA GLN A 25 8.62 16.38 2.57
C GLN A 25 8.13 15.93 1.20
N LEU A 26 6.81 15.79 1.06
CA LEU A 26 6.19 15.60 -0.25
C LEU A 26 6.39 16.87 -1.11
N PRO A 27 6.44 16.73 -2.45
CA PRO A 27 6.42 17.89 -3.33
C PRO A 27 5.17 18.74 -3.10
N GLU A 28 5.22 20.02 -3.47
CA GLU A 28 4.12 20.96 -3.31
C GLU A 28 2.82 20.42 -3.93
N GLY A 29 1.71 20.55 -3.19
CA GLY A 29 0.37 20.10 -3.60
C GLY A 29 0.10 18.61 -3.40
N TYR A 30 1.12 17.78 -3.11
CA TYR A 30 0.93 16.39 -2.74
C TYR A 30 0.69 16.26 -1.23
N GLN A 31 -0.16 15.31 -0.83
CA GLN A 31 -0.55 15.14 0.57
C GLN A 31 -0.65 13.67 0.94
N PHE A 32 -0.45 13.37 2.22
CA PHE A 32 -0.80 12.06 2.76
C PHE A 32 -2.27 12.03 3.18
N SER A 33 -2.94 10.92 2.92
CA SER A 33 -4.28 10.64 3.42
C SER A 33 -4.37 9.22 3.97
N PHE A 34 -5.11 9.04 5.07
CA PHE A 34 -5.45 7.71 5.55
C PHE A 34 -6.63 7.14 4.76
N TYR A 35 -6.72 5.81 4.71
CA TYR A 35 -7.83 5.11 4.10
C TYR A 35 -9.18 5.56 4.67
N THR A 36 -10.13 5.76 3.77
CA THR A 36 -11.55 5.94 4.04
C THR A 36 -12.38 4.91 3.26
N PRO A 37 -13.58 4.52 3.74
CA PRO A 37 -14.43 3.59 3.00
C PRO A 37 -14.72 4.09 1.59
N GLY A 38 -14.49 3.24 0.57
CA GLY A 38 -14.54 3.59 -0.85
C GLY A 38 -13.16 3.61 -1.52
N ASP A 39 -12.09 3.75 -0.73
CA ASP A 39 -10.71 3.82 -1.25
C ASP A 39 -10.16 2.47 -1.71
N GLU A 40 -10.88 1.36 -1.47
CA GLU A 40 -10.50 0.04 -1.96
C GLU A 40 -10.29 0.02 -3.47
N ARG A 41 -11.06 0.81 -4.22
CA ARG A 41 -10.94 0.89 -5.68
C ARG A 41 -9.67 1.62 -6.12
N ASP A 42 -9.28 2.67 -5.39
CA ASP A 42 -8.02 3.36 -5.64
C ASP A 42 -6.83 2.45 -5.30
N TRP A 43 -6.90 1.73 -4.19
CA TRP A 43 -5.89 0.72 -3.82
C TRP A 43 -5.74 -0.34 -4.92
N GLN A 44 -6.85 -0.92 -5.37
CA GLN A 44 -6.84 -1.93 -6.44
C GLN A 44 -6.22 -1.39 -7.73
N ALA A 45 -6.55 -0.15 -8.11
CA ALA A 45 -6.04 0.48 -9.31
C ALA A 45 -4.53 0.75 -9.22
N ILE A 46 -4.04 1.24 -8.07
CA ILE A 46 -2.62 1.48 -7.84
C ILE A 46 -1.83 0.18 -7.89
N GLU A 47 -2.26 -0.86 -7.16
CA GLU A 47 -1.56 -2.15 -7.10
C GLU A 47 -1.55 -2.87 -8.46
N THR A 48 -2.64 -2.77 -9.22
CA THR A 48 -2.69 -3.29 -10.60
C THR A 48 -1.74 -2.49 -11.51
N ALA A 49 -1.70 -1.16 -11.39
CA ALA A 49 -0.85 -0.31 -12.24
C ALA A 49 0.65 -0.49 -11.97
N VAL A 50 1.05 -0.83 -10.75
CA VAL A 50 2.46 -1.16 -10.44
C VAL A 50 2.83 -2.58 -10.85
N GLY A 51 1.84 -3.42 -11.17
CA GLY A 51 2.00 -4.79 -11.65
C GLY A 51 1.98 -5.84 -10.54
N GLU A 52 1.54 -5.50 -9.32
CA GLU A 52 1.38 -6.46 -8.22
C GLU A 52 0.31 -7.50 -8.59
N PHE A 53 -0.81 -7.03 -9.17
CA PHE A 53 -1.88 -7.87 -9.70
C PHE A 53 -1.98 -7.75 -11.22
N ASP A 54 -2.38 -8.82 -11.91
CA ASP A 54 -2.53 -8.80 -13.37
C ASP A 54 -3.78 -8.00 -13.80
N ASN A 55 -4.77 -7.88 -12.92
CA ASN A 55 -6.00 -7.15 -13.18
C ASN A 55 -6.71 -6.72 -11.88
N MET A 56 -7.66 -5.79 -12.03
CA MET A 56 -8.48 -5.26 -10.95
C MET A 56 -9.25 -6.34 -10.16
N SER A 57 -9.67 -7.45 -10.81
CA SER A 57 -10.45 -8.50 -10.14
C SER A 57 -9.60 -9.30 -9.15
N GLU A 58 -8.32 -9.53 -9.47
CA GLU A 58 -7.38 -10.16 -8.56
C GLU A 58 -7.06 -9.26 -7.36
N ALA A 59 -6.80 -7.98 -7.61
CA ALA A 59 -6.61 -6.99 -6.55
C ALA A 59 -7.84 -6.91 -5.63
N GLN A 60 -9.05 -6.89 -6.21
CA GLN A 60 -10.30 -6.87 -5.45
C GLN A 60 -10.42 -8.10 -4.55
N ARG A 61 -10.23 -9.32 -5.09
CA ARG A 61 -10.29 -10.56 -4.31
C ARG A 61 -9.28 -10.58 -3.17
N TYR A 62 -8.07 -10.06 -3.41
CA TYR A 62 -7.06 -9.93 -2.36
C TYR A 62 -7.52 -8.98 -1.27
N PHE A 63 -8.02 -7.80 -1.64
CA PHE A 63 -8.49 -6.79 -0.69
C PHE A 63 -9.65 -7.32 0.16
N GLU A 64 -10.65 -7.94 -0.46
CA GLU A 64 -11.81 -8.52 0.20
C GLU A 64 -11.43 -9.61 1.21
N LYS A 65 -10.41 -10.42 0.88
CA LYS A 65 -9.95 -11.50 1.75
C LYS A 65 -9.10 -11.00 2.92
N ASN A 66 -8.18 -10.06 2.67
CA ASN A 66 -7.10 -9.74 3.61
C ASN A 66 -7.32 -8.43 4.39
N PHE A 67 -8.07 -7.48 3.82
CA PHE A 67 -8.22 -6.14 4.38
C PHE A 67 -9.65 -5.79 4.75
N ALA A 68 -10.62 -6.05 3.88
CA ALA A 68 -12.04 -5.73 4.11
C ALA A 68 -12.62 -6.25 5.44
N PRO A 69 -12.19 -7.42 5.99
CA PRO A 69 -12.67 -7.87 7.30
C PRO A 69 -12.21 -6.99 8.48
N TYR A 70 -11.27 -6.05 8.27
CA TYR A 70 -10.63 -5.24 9.31
C TYR A 70 -10.74 -3.73 9.02
N PRO A 71 -11.96 -3.17 8.86
CA PRO A 71 -12.15 -1.78 8.41
C PRO A 71 -11.59 -0.74 9.39
N ALA A 72 -11.65 -1.00 10.69
CA ALA A 72 -11.09 -0.11 11.71
C ALA A 72 -9.55 -0.05 11.68
N GLU A 73 -8.91 -1.11 11.18
CA GLU A 73 -7.45 -1.18 11.08
C GLU A 73 -6.96 -0.57 9.76
N LEU A 74 -7.73 -0.73 8.68
CA LEU A 74 -7.47 -0.02 7.42
C LEU A 74 -7.32 1.49 7.63
N ALA A 75 -8.26 2.12 8.35
CA ALA A 75 -8.22 3.55 8.65
C ALA A 75 -6.97 4.00 9.43
N LYS A 76 -6.26 3.09 10.10
CA LYS A 76 -5.05 3.38 10.88
C LYS A 76 -3.76 3.01 10.15
N ARG A 77 -3.82 2.07 9.21
CA ARG A 77 -2.65 1.34 8.70
C ARG A 77 -2.44 1.47 7.21
N MET A 78 -3.46 1.88 6.46
CA MET A 78 -3.36 2.11 5.03
C MET A 78 -3.34 3.61 4.77
N THR A 79 -2.30 4.05 4.09
CA THR A 79 -2.04 5.44 3.76
C THR A 79 -1.86 5.58 2.26
N PHE A 80 -2.28 6.71 1.72
CA PHE A 80 -2.10 7.07 0.33
C PHE A 80 -1.34 8.39 0.20
N VAL A 81 -0.80 8.62 -0.98
CA VAL A 81 -0.42 9.95 -1.44
C VAL A 81 -1.45 10.42 -2.44
N THR A 82 -1.99 11.62 -2.24
CA THR A 82 -2.84 12.31 -3.23
C THR A 82 -2.04 13.34 -3.99
N ASP A 83 -2.30 13.47 -5.29
CA ASP A 83 -1.77 14.53 -6.12
C ASP A 83 -2.55 15.85 -5.95
N PRO A 84 -2.13 16.97 -6.57
CA PRO A 84 -2.83 18.25 -6.47
C PRO A 84 -4.27 18.26 -7.00
N SER A 85 -4.67 17.26 -7.80
CA SER A 85 -6.06 17.11 -8.27
C SER A 85 -6.94 16.35 -7.26
N GLY A 86 -6.35 15.84 -6.17
CA GLY A 86 -7.00 15.00 -5.17
C GLY A 86 -7.02 13.52 -5.53
N LYS A 87 -6.39 13.12 -6.64
CA LYS A 87 -6.32 11.71 -7.05
C LYS A 87 -5.30 10.96 -6.20
N LYS A 88 -5.64 9.77 -5.71
CA LYS A 88 -4.69 8.87 -5.05
C LYS A 88 -3.75 8.25 -6.08
N ILE A 89 -2.45 8.38 -5.85
CA ILE A 89 -1.41 7.96 -6.82
C ILE A 89 -0.38 6.99 -6.26
N ALA A 90 -0.35 6.79 -4.94
CA ALA A 90 0.49 5.80 -4.29
C ALA A 90 -0.20 5.31 -3.01
N THR A 91 0.17 4.11 -2.56
CA THR A 91 -0.34 3.51 -1.33
C THR A 91 0.78 2.83 -0.54
N CYS A 92 0.62 2.75 0.78
CA CYS A 92 1.45 1.97 1.68
C CYS A 92 0.56 1.42 2.78
N THR A 93 0.70 0.12 3.08
CA THR A 93 -0.10 -0.56 4.08
C THR A 93 0.79 -1.23 5.13
N ALA A 94 0.76 -0.72 6.35
CA ALA A 94 1.47 -1.27 7.48
C ALA A 94 0.66 -2.40 8.13
N TRP A 95 0.73 -3.60 7.55
CA TRP A 95 -0.06 -4.75 7.97
C TRP A 95 0.68 -5.69 8.92
N TRP A 96 -0.06 -6.49 9.67
CA TRP A 96 0.54 -7.55 10.47
C TRP A 96 1.05 -8.66 9.57
N ALA A 97 2.29 -9.07 9.79
CA ALA A 97 2.84 -10.32 9.30
C ALA A 97 2.88 -11.33 10.46
N LYS A 98 2.58 -12.60 10.19
CA LYS A 98 2.82 -13.66 11.15
C LYS A 98 4.32 -13.93 11.19
N GLU A 99 4.91 -13.96 12.38
CA GLU A 99 6.32 -14.35 12.54
C GLU A 99 6.51 -15.78 11.96
N GLY A 100 7.44 -15.93 11.01
CA GLY A 100 7.65 -17.18 10.28
C GLY A 100 6.52 -17.60 9.32
N GLY A 101 5.50 -16.78 9.10
CA GLY A 101 4.50 -16.98 8.05
C GLY A 101 5.05 -16.65 6.66
N PRO A 102 4.34 -17.00 5.56
CA PRO A 102 4.69 -16.54 4.22
C PRO A 102 4.67 -15.02 4.10
#